data_AF-A0A7V4G0F2-F1
#
_entry.id   AF-A0A7V4G0F2-F1
#
_cell.length_a   1.000
_cell.length_b   1.000
_cell.length_c   1.000
_cell.angle_alpha   90.00
_cell.angle_beta   90.00
_cell.angle_gamma   90.00
#
_symmetry.space_group_name_H-M   'P 1'
#
loop_
_entity.id
_entity.type
_entity.pdbx_description
1 polymer ?
#
loop_
_entity_poly.entity_id
_entity_poly.type
_entity_poly.pdbx_seq_one_letter_code
_entity_poly.pdbx_strand_id
1 'polypeptide(L)'
;IYFLGLFVSSFLGRHIIKLFDRFLGRLPGLSDLYRTWKQVLVTPDIASGIYAHTVLIPDESGRVRMMGLTSGRPVPGNPDLLCVFVPNSPNPITGRLYFVPRVQCHFLKVPARDAIKFVVSGGNFVPEGIAPSPPQTVP
;
A
#
# COMPACT_ATOMS: atom_id res chain seq x y z
N ILE A 1 8.30 -21.72 -45.06
CA ILE A 1 7.66 -21.43 -43.75
C ILE A 1 8.34 -20.24 -43.04
N TYR A 2 9.67 -20.12 -43.01
CA TYR A 2 10.38 -18.96 -42.42
C TYR A 2 10.09 -17.60 -43.08
N PHE A 3 10.00 -17.54 -44.41
CA PHE A 3 9.70 -16.28 -45.13
C PHE A 3 8.28 -15.75 -44.86
N LEU A 4 7.31 -16.63 -44.61
CA LEU A 4 5.94 -16.23 -44.27
C LEU A 4 5.89 -15.63 -42.85
N GLY A 5 6.63 -16.18 -41.89
CA GLY A 5 6.76 -15.62 -40.55
C GLY A 5 7.44 -14.25 -40.53
N LEU A 6 8.46 -14.05 -41.37
CA LEU A 6 9.13 -12.75 -41.56
C LEU A 6 8.24 -11.70 -42.22
N PHE A 7 7.44 -12.09 -43.21
CA PHE A 7 6.53 -11.20 -43.92
C PHE A 7 5.32 -10.79 -43.05
N VAL A 8 4.76 -11.74 -42.30
CA VAL A 8 3.72 -11.50 -41.29
C VAL A 8 4.27 -10.60 -40.17
N SER A 9 5.49 -10.83 -39.70
CA SER A 9 6.11 -9.98 -38.67
C SER A 9 6.37 -8.54 -39.15
N SER A 10 6.91 -8.34 -40.36
CA SER A 10 7.26 -7.00 -40.84
C SER A 10 6.07 -6.17 -41.29
N PHE A 11 5.06 -6.76 -41.93
CA PHE A 11 3.93 -6.02 -42.51
C PHE A 11 2.75 -5.95 -41.54
N LEU A 12 2.36 -7.08 -40.95
CA LEU A 12 1.23 -7.14 -40.00
C LEU A 12 1.57 -6.44 -38.68
N GLY A 13 2.82 -6.56 -38.21
CA GLY A 13 3.30 -5.88 -37.01
C GLY A 13 3.19 -4.36 -37.12
N ARG A 14 3.65 -3.76 -38.23
CA ARG A 14 3.56 -2.30 -38.41
C ARG A 14 2.13 -1.81 -38.58
N HIS A 15 1.25 -2.59 -39.21
CA HIS A 15 -0.16 -2.23 -39.35
C HIS A 15 -0.91 -2.31 -38.02
N ILE A 16 -0.69 -3.34 -37.22
CA ILE A 16 -1.26 -3.47 -35.87
C ILE A 16 -0.77 -2.34 -34.97
N ILE A 17 0.53 -2.03 -34.99
CA ILE A 17 1.10 -0.92 -34.21
C ILE A 17 0.48 0.42 -34.62
N LYS A 18 0.34 0.71 -35.93
CA LYS A 18 -0.32 1.94 -36.40
C LYS A 18 -1.81 2.00 -36.05
N LEU A 19 -2.50 0.86 -36.04
CA LEU A 19 -3.90 0.77 -35.65
C LEU A 19 -4.06 1.02 -34.14
N PHE A 20 -3.17 0.46 -33.33
CA PHE A 20 -3.05 0.74 -31.90
C PHE A 20 -2.74 2.21 -31.63
N ASP A 21 -1.73 2.80 -32.28
CA ASP A 21 -1.40 4.23 -32.11
C ASP A 21 -2.59 5.15 -32.43
N ARG A 22 -3.37 4.82 -33.47
CA ARG A 22 -4.56 5.60 -33.85
C ARG A 22 -5.75 5.38 -32.90
N PHE A 23 -5.87 4.21 -32.28
CA PHE A 23 -6.88 3.92 -31.27
C PHE A 23 -6.52 4.56 -29.92
N LEU A 24 -5.27 4.42 -29.48
CA LEU A 24 -4.73 5.02 -28.26
C LEU A 24 -4.73 6.55 -28.34
N GLY A 25 -4.40 7.12 -29.50
CA GLY A 25 -4.42 8.56 -29.73
C GLY A 25 -5.81 9.22 -29.68
N ARG A 26 -6.90 8.42 -29.67
CA ARG A 26 -8.28 8.91 -29.58
C ARG A 26 -8.92 8.73 -28.20
N LEU A 27 -8.23 8.13 -27.24
CA LEU A 27 -8.76 7.91 -25.89
C LEU A 27 -8.11 8.89 -24.89
N PRO A 28 -8.59 10.16 -24.82
CA PRO A 28 -8.21 11.04 -23.72
C PRO A 28 -8.64 10.40 -22.40
N GLY A 29 -7.70 10.25 -21.46
CA GLY A 29 -7.94 9.60 -20.16
C GLY A 29 -7.46 8.15 -20.06
N LEU A 30 -6.97 7.52 -21.14
CA LEU A 30 -6.35 6.21 -21.06
C LEU A 30 -5.08 6.23 -20.18
N SER A 31 -4.36 7.36 -20.15
CA SER A 31 -3.25 7.59 -19.22
C SER A 31 -3.69 7.53 -17.76
N ASP A 32 -4.85 8.09 -17.42
CA ASP A 32 -5.35 8.13 -16.04
C ASP A 32 -5.93 6.78 -15.62
N LEU A 33 -6.60 6.09 -16.55
CA LEU A 33 -7.01 4.70 -16.34
C LEU A 33 -5.80 3.80 -16.16
N TYR A 34 -4.81 3.84 -17.05
CA TYR A 34 -3.58 3.06 -16.90
C TYR A 34 -2.80 3.43 -15.64
N ARG A 35 -2.81 4.70 -15.21
CA ARG A 35 -2.15 5.16 -13.98
C ARG A 35 -2.86 4.61 -12.75
N THR A 36 -4.19 4.68 -12.71
CA THR A 36 -5.03 4.14 -11.63
C THR A 36 -4.91 2.62 -11.58
N TRP A 37 -4.97 1.96 -12.73
CA TRP A 37 -4.79 0.51 -12.85
C TRP A 37 -3.38 0.08 -12.45
N LYS A 38 -2.32 0.80 -12.86
CA LYS A 38 -0.97 0.56 -12.31
C LYS A 38 -0.92 0.77 -10.80
N GLN A 39 -1.61 1.78 -10.27
CA GLN A 39 -1.62 2.06 -8.82
C GLN A 39 -2.33 0.96 -8.01
N VAL A 40 -3.24 0.21 -8.64
CA VAL A 40 -3.97 -0.92 -8.05
C VAL A 40 -3.29 -2.27 -8.32
N LEU A 41 -2.72 -2.49 -9.52
CA LEU A 41 -2.01 -3.72 -9.92
C LEU A 41 -0.58 -3.77 -9.40
N VAL A 42 0.05 -2.63 -9.16
CA VAL A 42 1.23 -2.58 -8.31
C VAL A 42 0.69 -2.74 -6.90
N THR A 43 0.42 -3.99 -6.52
CA THR A 43 0.53 -4.43 -5.12
C THR A 43 1.83 -3.79 -4.66
N PRO A 44 1.80 -2.73 -3.84
CA PRO A 44 3.05 -2.12 -3.44
C PRO A 44 3.77 -3.23 -2.74
N ASP A 45 4.92 -3.59 -3.29
CA ASP A 45 5.83 -4.53 -2.68
C ASP A 45 5.83 -4.19 -1.20
N ILE A 46 5.22 -5.06 -0.41
CA ILE A 46 4.95 -4.81 1.01
C ILE A 46 6.28 -4.56 1.74
N ALA A 47 7.38 -4.92 1.08
CA ALA A 47 8.77 -4.67 1.46
C ALA A 47 9.31 -3.25 1.18
N SER A 48 8.73 -2.41 0.31
CA SER A 48 9.41 -1.14 -0.08
C SER A 48 8.54 0.07 -0.49
N GLY A 49 7.23 -0.04 -0.70
CA GLY A 49 6.52 0.99 -1.48
C GLY A 49 5.69 2.06 -0.76
N ILE A 50 4.69 1.67 0.05
CA ILE A 50 3.56 2.56 0.38
C ILE A 50 3.22 2.60 1.89
N TYR A 51 3.76 1.67 2.67
CA TYR A 51 3.55 1.55 4.11
C TYR A 51 4.90 1.48 4.83
N ALA A 52 5.61 2.60 4.90
CA ALA A 52 6.96 2.63 5.48
C ALA A 52 6.92 2.51 7.02
N HIS A 53 5.80 2.85 7.64
CA HIS A 53 5.72 3.00 9.09
C HIS A 53 4.59 2.18 9.70
N THR A 54 4.92 1.51 10.80
CA THR A 54 3.96 0.87 11.69
C THR A 54 3.51 1.90 12.72
N VAL A 55 2.20 2.01 12.93
CA VAL A 55 1.60 2.94 13.89
C VAL A 55 0.59 2.23 14.78
N LEU A 56 0.43 2.73 16.00
CA LEU A 56 -0.71 2.43 16.85
C LEU A 56 -1.69 3.61 16.79
N ILE A 57 -2.97 3.31 16.55
CA ILE A 57 -4.05 4.30 16.57
C ILE A 57 -5.11 3.89 17.59
N PRO A 58 -5.86 4.83 18.18
CA PRO A 58 -6.98 4.47 19.05
C PRO A 58 -8.07 3.74 18.27
N ASP A 59 -8.75 2.79 18.91
CA ASP A 59 -10.00 2.23 18.40
C ASP A 59 -11.15 3.24 18.53
N GLU A 60 -12.33 2.89 18.00
CA GLU A 60 -13.53 3.73 18.08
C GLU A 60 -13.92 4.04 19.53
N SER A 61 -13.58 3.17 20.50
CA SER A 61 -13.82 3.42 21.92
C SER A 61 -12.71 4.20 22.65
N GLY A 62 -11.56 4.41 22.00
CA GLY A 62 -10.37 5.02 22.58
C GLY A 62 -9.70 4.22 23.70
N ARG A 63 -10.20 3.03 24.06
CA ARG A 63 -9.71 2.23 25.19
C ARG A 63 -8.58 1.29 24.80
N VAL A 64 -8.55 0.88 23.53
CA VAL A 64 -7.53 -0.02 23.01
C VAL A 64 -6.84 0.60 21.81
N ARG A 65 -5.70 0.03 21.42
CA ARG A 65 -4.93 0.48 20.27
C ARG A 65 -5.00 -0.56 19.17
N MET A 66 -5.23 -0.09 17.95
CA MET A 66 -5.16 -0.90 16.73
C MET A 66 -3.80 -0.67 16.08
N MET A 67 -3.20 -1.76 15.60
CA MET A 67 -2.01 -1.68 14.77
C MET A 67 -2.40 -1.33 13.34
N GLY A 68 -1.73 -0.33 12.79
CA GLY A 68 -1.90 0.08 11.41
C GLY A 68 -0.58 0.35 10.71
N LEU A 69 -0.69 0.56 9.42
CA LEU A 69 0.38 0.82 8.49
C LEU A 69 0.10 2.13 7.77
N THR A 70 1.11 2.99 7.66
CA THR A 70 0.96 4.29 7.00
C THR A 70 2.20 4.65 6.18
N SER A 71 1.99 5.48 5.17
CA SER A 71 3.08 6.14 4.43
C SER A 71 3.76 7.24 5.26
N GLY A 72 3.14 7.67 6.37
CA GLY A 72 3.60 8.78 7.21
C GLY A 72 3.42 10.17 6.58
N ARG A 73 2.91 10.22 5.34
CA ARG A 73 2.64 11.45 4.60
C ARG A 73 1.24 11.97 4.92
N PRO A 74 1.08 13.30 5.08
CA PRO A 74 -0.23 13.89 5.27
C PRO A 74 -1.13 13.67 4.06
N VAL A 75 -2.43 13.64 4.30
CA VAL A 75 -3.44 13.60 3.24
C VAL A 75 -3.43 14.94 2.48
N PRO A 76 -3.41 14.94 1.13
CA PRO A 76 -3.51 16.17 0.36
C PRO A 76 -4.76 16.98 0.76
N GLY A 77 -4.58 18.26 1.09
CA GLY A 77 -5.66 19.14 1.54
C GLY A 77 -5.93 19.11 3.06
N ASN A 78 -5.33 18.18 3.81
CA ASN A 78 -5.40 18.20 5.27
C ASN A 78 -4.06 17.74 5.91
N PRO A 79 -3.19 18.68 6.32
CA PRO A 79 -1.86 18.36 6.85
C PRO A 79 -1.88 17.62 8.19
N ASP A 80 -2.99 17.69 8.92
CA ASP A 80 -3.12 17.09 10.24
C ASP A 80 -3.60 15.64 10.19
N LEU A 81 -4.02 15.14 9.02
CA LEU A 81 -4.52 13.78 8.86
C LEU A 81 -3.49 12.87 8.20
N LEU A 82 -3.38 11.65 8.73
CA LEU A 82 -2.67 10.54 8.11
C LEU A 82 -3.67 9.49 7.63
N CYS A 83 -3.38 8.89 6.48
CA CYS A 83 -4.08 7.70 6.02
C CYS A 83 -3.41 6.45 6.62
N VAL A 84 -4.17 5.68 7.39
CA VAL A 84 -3.69 4.49 8.11
C VAL A 84 -4.51 3.27 7.68
N PHE A 85 -3.83 2.26 7.15
CA PHE A 85 -4.40 0.96 6.84
C PHE A 85 -4.29 0.03 8.05
N VAL A 86 -5.42 -0.44 8.56
CA VAL A 86 -5.48 -1.43 9.64
C VAL A 86 -5.80 -2.79 9.02
N PRO A 87 -4.82 -3.70 8.93
CA PRO A 87 -5.04 -5.03 8.37
C PRO A 87 -5.87 -5.91 9.31
N ASN A 88 -6.61 -6.85 8.75
CA ASN A 88 -7.27 -7.92 9.49
C ASN A 88 -6.31 -9.12 9.68
N SER A 89 -6.50 -9.87 10.78
CA SER A 89 -5.85 -11.16 11.00
C SER A 89 -6.80 -12.31 10.63
N PRO A 90 -6.32 -13.43 10.03
CA PRO A 90 -4.94 -13.72 9.62
C PRO A 90 -4.58 -13.23 8.20
N ASN A 91 -5.56 -12.71 7.45
CA ASN A 91 -5.37 -12.26 6.07
C ASN A 91 -5.09 -10.74 6.00
N PRO A 92 -3.82 -10.30 5.87
CA PRO A 92 -3.42 -8.91 5.98
C PRO A 92 -3.72 -8.11 4.71
N ILE A 93 -4.23 -8.77 3.66
CA ILE A 93 -4.62 -8.13 2.40
C ILE A 93 -5.94 -7.38 2.58
N THR A 94 -6.81 -7.87 3.48
CA THR A 94 -8.05 -7.18 3.84
C THR A 94 -7.83 -6.29 5.06
N GLY A 95 -8.59 -5.21 5.14
CA GLY A 95 -8.45 -4.24 6.22
C GLY A 95 -9.37 -3.04 6.05
N ARG A 96 -9.28 -2.11 7.00
CA ARG A 96 -9.98 -0.82 6.95
C ARG A 96 -8.97 0.31 6.80
N LEU A 97 -9.33 1.34 6.04
CA LEU A 97 -8.58 2.58 5.98
C LEU A 97 -9.22 3.60 6.92
N TYR A 98 -8.38 4.24 7.73
CA TYR A 98 -8.79 5.31 8.63
C TYR A 98 -7.98 6.57 8.34
N PHE A 99 -8.67 7.71 8.39
CA PHE A 99 -8.04 9.01 8.42
C PHE A 99 -7.94 9.47 9.86
N VAL A 100 -6.72 9.48 10.39
CA VAL A 100 -6.47 9.69 11.82
C VAL A 100 -5.64 10.95 12.01
N PRO A 101 -5.96 11.81 12.98
CA PRO A 101 -5.10 12.94 13.34
C PRO A 101 -3.68 12.45 13.63
N ARG A 102 -2.68 13.09 13.03
CA ARG A 102 -1.25 12.75 13.17
C ARG A 102 -0.83 12.64 14.63
N VAL A 103 -1.39 13.49 15.49
CA VAL A 103 -1.12 13.53 16.94
C VAL A 103 -1.60 12.28 17.69
N GLN A 104 -2.57 11.55 17.14
CA GLN A 104 -3.08 10.29 17.70
C GLN A 104 -2.36 9.06 17.15
N CYS A 105 -1.52 9.22 16.12
CA CYS A 105 -0.72 8.14 15.55
C CYS A 105 0.57 7.95 16.35
N HIS A 106 0.67 6.83 17.06
CA HIS A 106 1.89 6.44 17.77
C HIS A 106 2.80 5.62 16.86
N PHE A 107 3.87 6.23 16.35
CA PHE A 107 4.83 5.56 15.47
C PHE A 107 5.68 4.55 16.24
N LEU A 108 5.70 3.30 15.77
CA LEU A 108 6.52 2.24 16.32
C LEU A 108 7.82 2.12 15.52
N LYS A 109 8.91 1.72 16.19
CA LYS A 109 10.17 1.33 15.53
C LYS A 109 10.12 -0.11 14.99
N VAL A 110 8.92 -0.56 14.62
CA VAL A 110 8.68 -1.89 14.05
C VAL A 110 8.60 -1.72 12.53
N PRO A 111 9.44 -2.42 11.74
CA PRO A 111 9.34 -2.37 10.29
C PRO A 111 8.03 -3.03 9.83
N ALA A 112 7.39 -2.46 8.81
CA ALA A 112 6.06 -2.90 8.34
C ALA A 112 5.99 -4.41 8.03
N ARG A 113 7.07 -4.98 7.47
CA ARG A 113 7.18 -6.42 7.22
C ARG A 113 6.97 -7.27 8.49
N ASP A 114 7.50 -6.83 9.63
CA ASP A 114 7.48 -7.60 10.87
C ASP A 114 6.15 -7.34 11.61
N ALA A 115 5.56 -6.16 11.44
CA ALA A 115 4.18 -5.89 11.84
C ALA A 115 3.18 -6.78 11.09
N ILE A 116 3.35 -6.99 9.78
CA ILE A 116 2.49 -7.89 9.01
C ILE A 116 2.67 -9.34 9.43
N LYS A 117 3.91 -9.79 9.65
CA LYS A 117 4.16 -11.13 10.23
C LYS A 117 3.44 -11.31 11.57
N PHE A 118 3.46 -10.30 12.44
CA PHE A 118 2.74 -10.33 13.71
C PHE A 118 1.24 -10.53 13.51
N VAL A 119 0.62 -9.73 12.64
CA VAL A 119 -0.82 -9.82 12.32
C VAL A 119 -1.19 -11.19 11.74
N VAL A 120 -0.40 -11.70 10.78
CA VAL A 120 -0.62 -13.02 10.16
C VAL A 120 -0.46 -14.15 11.19
N SER A 121 0.52 -14.04 12.09
CA SER A 121 0.77 -15.04 13.13
C SER A 121 -0.29 -15.11 14.22
N GLY A 122 -1.25 -14.17 14.23
CA GLY A 122 -2.27 -14.06 15.28
C GLY A 122 -1.71 -13.73 16.66
N GLY A 123 -0.49 -13.18 16.73
CA GLY A 123 0.19 -12.86 17.99
C GLY A 123 1.30 -13.81 18.40
N ASN A 124 1.51 -14.92 17.69
CA ASN A 124 2.58 -15.89 18.02
C ASN A 124 3.99 -15.36 17.77
N PHE A 125 4.17 -14.39 16.87
CA PHE A 125 5.45 -13.73 16.60
C PHE A 125 5.42 -12.29 17.10
N VAL A 126 6.06 -11.96 18.22
CA VAL A 126 6.07 -10.59 18.76
C VAL A 126 7.33 -9.84 18.31
N PRO A 127 7.24 -8.80 17.46
CA PRO A 127 8.41 -8.05 17.03
C PRO A 127 8.96 -7.16 18.15
N GLU A 128 10.27 -6.98 18.17
CA GLU A 128 10.94 -6.07 19.09
C GLU A 128 10.46 -4.62 18.88
N GLY A 129 10.17 -3.90 19.97
CA GLY A 129 9.71 -2.50 19.92
C GLY A 129 8.20 -2.30 19.67
N ILE A 130 7.40 -3.38 19.73
CA ILE A 130 5.94 -3.28 19.67
C ILE A 130 5.31 -2.81 20.98
N ALA A 131 5.96 -3.10 22.11
CA ALA A 131 5.55 -2.60 23.41
C ALA A 131 6.02 -1.14 23.55
N PRO A 132 5.13 -0.19 23.88
CA PRO A 132 5.57 1.09 24.42
C PRO A 132 6.41 0.79 25.66
N SER A 133 7.53 1.52 25.85
CA SER A 133 8.43 1.32 27.00
C SER A 133 7.62 1.22 28.29
N PRO A 134 7.95 0.28 29.21
CA PRO A 134 7.23 0.17 30.47
C PRO A 134 7.22 1.55 31.15
N PRO A 135 6.10 1.94 31.79
CA PRO A 135 6.07 3.18 32.56
C PRO A 135 7.27 3.15 33.50
N GLN A 136 8.13 4.17 33.40
CA GLN A 136 9.21 4.34 34.36
C GLN A 136 8.52 4.45 35.71
N THR A 137 8.70 3.44 36.56
CA THR A 137 8.32 3.51 37.96
C THR A 137 9.14 4.65 38.54
N VAL A 138 8.51 5.82 38.67
CA VAL A 138 9.08 6.95 39.40
C VAL A 138 9.22 6.48 40.84
N PRO A 139 10.42 6.59 41.45
CA PRO A 139 10.70 6.09 42.80
C PRO A 139 9.84 6.76 43.87
#